data_AF-A0A0W0S4S1-F1
#
_entry.id   AF-A0A0W0S4S1-F1
#
_cell.length_a   1.000
_cell.length_b   1.000
_cell.length_c   1.000
_cell.angle_alpha   90.00
_cell.angle_beta   90.00
_cell.angle_gamma   90.00
#
_symmetry.space_group_name_H-M   'P 1'
#
loop_
_entity.id
_entity.type
_entity.pdbx_description
1 polymer ?
#
loop_
_entity_poly.entity_id
_entity_poly.type
_entity_poly.pdbx_seq_one_letter_code
_entity_poly.pdbx_strand_id
1 'polypeptide(L)'
;MNSLLPLMRESKALGIDQPLHEGNVNDALQSAFTVLTGAFGLTLNSSTPVFFSCDADEIESSHGLIFHEDQFAAQVMGKIGTPYAKICHMRLYATEEGAHWHSLFAEMDEQGYLKKIIITDSRVRDQVGITAHRDIENNPFLQECLDKIEFIPGASQPIGIHICWIYCLANLASLAATGKVYEPKTQSLGEELATIITEATKPKAPPPPKLELALITKEVKQEAHSPTPPKTEQSEASPSQVQPFTLFTPRTPLITEDREKETPEIKERVISTPNFYNSEKPTASQSTSSLKWLGGGALLLGAGALVVAGLALTPLLPISFPLSMALISAGIVLALAGVVMLIADKICQSHMKLDKATESALIF
;
A
#
# COMPACT_ATOMS: atom_id res chain seq x y z
N MET A 1 -13.26 -20.17 -10.08
CA MET A 1 -13.47 -19.01 -10.99
C MET A 1 -13.28 -17.76 -10.13
N ASN A 2 -12.80 -16.61 -10.63
CA ASN A 2 -12.61 -15.46 -9.72
C ASN A 2 -13.98 -14.96 -9.21
N SER A 3 -14.15 -14.93 -7.88
CA SER A 3 -15.43 -14.63 -7.20
C SER A 3 -15.85 -13.16 -7.31
N LEU A 4 -14.97 -12.26 -7.77
CA LEU A 4 -15.29 -10.85 -8.01
C LEU A 4 -15.96 -10.60 -9.36
N LEU A 5 -15.93 -11.55 -10.30
CA LEU A 5 -16.47 -11.35 -11.65
C LEU A 5 -17.94 -10.89 -11.67
N PRO A 6 -18.87 -11.47 -10.88
CA PRO A 6 -20.24 -10.96 -10.85
C PRO A 6 -20.32 -9.52 -10.33
N LEU A 7 -19.54 -9.19 -9.30
CA LEU A 7 -19.52 -7.85 -8.71
C LEU A 7 -18.97 -6.80 -9.69
N MET A 8 -17.95 -7.16 -10.48
CA MET A 8 -17.39 -6.29 -11.53
C MET A 8 -18.45 -5.97 -12.59
N ARG A 9 -19.13 -6.99 -13.13
CA ARG A 9 -20.13 -6.82 -14.19
C ARG A 9 -21.35 -6.05 -13.72
N GLU A 10 -21.80 -6.33 -12.50
CA GLU A 10 -22.97 -5.68 -11.90
C GLU A 10 -22.66 -4.30 -11.31
N SER A 11 -21.40 -3.84 -11.39
CA SER A 11 -20.94 -2.57 -10.83
C SER A 11 -21.28 -2.42 -9.33
N LYS A 12 -21.07 -3.49 -8.56
CA LYS A 12 -21.36 -3.53 -7.12
C LYS A 12 -20.21 -3.00 -6.28
N ALA A 13 -20.55 -2.43 -5.14
CA ALA A 13 -19.59 -2.10 -4.09
C ALA A 13 -18.92 -3.35 -3.53
N LEU A 14 -17.73 -3.16 -2.97
CA LEU A 14 -16.94 -4.20 -2.33
C LEU A 14 -16.46 -3.68 -0.97
N GLY A 15 -16.89 -4.33 0.11
CA GLY A 15 -16.30 -4.15 1.44
C GLY A 15 -15.16 -5.14 1.67
N ILE A 16 -14.23 -4.86 2.57
CA ILE A 16 -13.07 -5.75 2.82
C ILE A 16 -13.47 -7.08 3.48
N ASP A 17 -14.47 -7.07 4.37
CA ASP A 17 -14.95 -8.27 5.06
C ASP A 17 -16.24 -8.85 4.44
N GLN A 18 -16.59 -8.40 3.23
CA GLN A 18 -17.78 -8.88 2.55
C GLN A 18 -17.65 -10.39 2.25
N PRO A 19 -18.65 -11.21 2.61
CA PRO A 19 -18.62 -12.62 2.25
C PRO A 19 -18.73 -12.78 0.72
N LEU A 20 -17.81 -13.55 0.15
CA LEU A 20 -17.84 -13.96 -1.25
C LEU A 20 -18.35 -15.39 -1.37
N HIS A 21 -18.82 -15.76 -2.57
CA HIS A 21 -19.24 -17.14 -2.86
C HIS A 21 -18.09 -18.14 -2.64
N GLU A 22 -16.87 -17.73 -2.97
CA GLU A 22 -15.63 -18.50 -2.79
C GLU A 22 -14.54 -17.59 -2.22
N GLY A 23 -13.97 -17.99 -1.08
CA GLY A 23 -12.84 -17.32 -0.43
C GLY A 23 -13.20 -16.02 0.30
N ASN A 24 -12.17 -15.25 0.63
CA ASN A 24 -12.28 -13.89 1.16
C ASN A 24 -11.90 -12.86 0.09
N VAL A 25 -12.16 -11.58 0.38
CA VAL A 25 -11.93 -10.47 -0.54
C VAL A 25 -10.45 -10.30 -0.89
N ASN A 26 -9.55 -10.45 0.08
CA ASN A 26 -8.12 -10.32 -0.13
C ASN A 26 -7.61 -11.35 -1.16
N ASP A 27 -7.93 -12.63 -0.97
CA ASP A 27 -7.54 -13.70 -1.91
C ASP A 27 -8.13 -13.49 -3.30
N ALA A 28 -9.39 -13.04 -3.38
CA ALA A 28 -10.07 -12.79 -4.64
C ALA A 28 -9.47 -11.59 -5.40
N LEU A 29 -9.12 -10.52 -4.68
CA LEU A 29 -8.41 -9.35 -5.22
C LEU A 29 -7.00 -9.71 -5.67
N GLN A 30 -6.23 -10.44 -4.86
CA GLN A 30 -4.90 -10.96 -5.21
C GLN A 30 -4.96 -11.81 -6.49
N SER A 31 -5.94 -12.70 -6.59
CA SER A 31 -6.16 -13.54 -7.77
C SER A 31 -6.46 -12.67 -9.00
N ALA A 32 -7.36 -11.70 -8.89
CA ALA A 32 -7.71 -10.81 -9.98
C ALA A 32 -6.52 -9.94 -10.42
N PHE A 33 -5.80 -9.35 -9.46
CA PHE A 33 -4.58 -8.58 -9.69
C PHE A 33 -3.53 -9.39 -10.45
N THR A 34 -3.29 -10.63 -10.04
CA THR A 34 -2.30 -11.51 -10.68
C THR A 34 -2.66 -11.80 -12.14
N VAL A 35 -3.95 -12.06 -12.42
CA VAL A 35 -4.42 -12.29 -13.79
C VAL A 35 -4.30 -11.01 -14.64
N LEU A 36 -4.73 -9.86 -14.09
CA LEU A 36 -4.72 -8.58 -14.79
C LEU A 36 -3.30 -8.10 -15.10
N THR A 37 -2.37 -8.21 -14.15
CA THR A 37 -0.95 -7.85 -14.38
C THR A 37 -0.34 -8.66 -15.52
N GLY A 38 -0.58 -9.98 -15.55
CA GLY A 38 -0.17 -10.84 -16.66
C GLY A 38 -0.79 -10.42 -18.00
N ALA A 39 -2.09 -10.12 -18.00
CA ALA A 39 -2.79 -9.65 -19.20
C ALA A 39 -2.30 -8.28 -19.69
N PHE A 40 -1.83 -7.42 -18.78
CA PHE A 40 -1.23 -6.11 -19.10
C PHE A 40 0.24 -6.18 -19.51
N GLY A 41 0.82 -7.38 -19.61
CA GLY A 41 2.16 -7.59 -20.16
C GLY A 41 3.25 -7.83 -19.12
N LEU A 42 2.90 -7.99 -17.82
CA LEU A 42 3.88 -8.47 -16.85
C LEU A 42 4.25 -9.92 -17.19
N THR A 43 5.48 -10.14 -17.64
CA THR A 43 5.96 -11.48 -17.95
C THR A 43 6.48 -12.16 -16.68
N LEU A 44 6.16 -13.44 -16.50
CA LEU A 44 6.63 -14.26 -15.36
C LEU A 44 8.16 -14.40 -15.30
N ASN A 45 8.86 -14.08 -16.40
CA ASN A 45 10.32 -14.07 -16.48
C ASN A 45 10.93 -12.71 -16.09
N SER A 46 10.10 -11.72 -15.76
CA SER A 46 10.55 -10.46 -15.20
C SER A 46 11.26 -10.73 -13.87
N SER A 47 12.51 -10.32 -13.75
CA SER A 47 13.27 -10.39 -12.50
C SER A 47 12.71 -9.47 -11.39
N THR A 48 11.74 -8.61 -11.73
CA THR A 48 11.13 -7.66 -10.81
C THR A 48 10.06 -8.34 -9.95
N PRO A 49 10.26 -8.47 -8.63
CA PRO A 49 9.26 -9.07 -7.75
C PRO A 49 8.10 -8.08 -7.53
N VAL A 50 6.87 -8.60 -7.62
CA VAL A 50 5.64 -7.82 -7.42
C VAL A 50 4.87 -8.41 -6.25
N PHE A 51 4.50 -7.56 -5.30
CA PHE A 51 3.75 -7.92 -4.10
C PHE A 51 2.40 -7.20 -4.12
N PHE A 52 1.34 -7.90 -3.72
CA PHE A 52 0.02 -7.31 -3.57
C PHE A 52 -0.51 -7.53 -2.16
N SER A 53 -1.25 -6.55 -1.65
CA SER A 53 -1.91 -6.60 -0.35
C SER A 53 -3.10 -5.63 -0.33
N CYS A 54 -3.96 -5.75 0.67
CA CYS A 54 -5.02 -4.78 0.90
C CYS A 54 -5.40 -4.74 2.38
N ASP A 55 -5.68 -3.55 2.88
CA ASP A 55 -6.15 -3.30 4.23
C ASP A 55 -7.38 -2.36 4.24
N ALA A 56 -7.96 -2.21 5.43
CA ALA A 56 -8.94 -1.18 5.70
C ALA A 56 -8.42 -0.30 6.83
N ASP A 57 -8.52 1.01 6.62
CA ASP A 57 -8.31 2.01 7.65
C ASP A 57 -9.65 2.26 8.32
N GLU A 58 -9.91 1.50 9.39
CA GLU A 58 -11.03 1.73 10.29
C GLU A 58 -10.71 2.92 11.18
N ILE A 59 -10.88 4.10 10.59
CA ILE A 59 -10.88 5.34 11.34
C ILE A 59 -12.05 5.27 12.30
N GLU A 60 -11.74 5.19 13.59
CA GLU A 60 -12.71 5.11 14.69
C GLU A 60 -13.38 3.73 14.86
N SER A 61 -12.58 2.71 15.18
CA SER A 61 -13.07 1.81 16.23
C SER A 61 -13.32 2.70 17.47
N SER A 62 -14.60 2.82 17.82
CA SER A 62 -15.21 3.73 18.81
C SER A 62 -14.68 3.60 20.26
N HIS A 63 -13.53 2.94 20.43
CA HIS A 63 -12.89 2.60 21.70
C HIS A 63 -11.40 3.01 21.78
N GLY A 64 -10.86 3.71 20.79
CA GLY A 64 -9.61 4.48 20.91
C GLY A 64 -8.33 3.67 21.21
N LEU A 65 -8.31 2.35 20.99
CA LEU A 65 -7.23 1.48 21.45
C LEU A 65 -6.74 0.45 20.43
N ILE A 66 -7.31 0.36 19.23
CA ILE A 66 -6.83 -0.58 18.20
C ILE A 66 -5.98 0.20 17.21
N PHE A 67 -4.67 0.22 17.44
CA PHE A 67 -3.70 0.59 16.42
C PHE A 67 -3.66 -0.56 15.41
N HIS A 68 -4.28 -0.37 14.25
CA HIS A 68 -4.03 -1.25 13.11
C HIS A 68 -2.63 -0.95 12.57
N GLU A 69 -1.81 -1.99 12.45
CA GLU A 69 -0.52 -1.88 11.78
C GLU A 69 -0.75 -1.49 10.32
N ASP A 70 -0.09 -0.42 9.87
CA ASP A 70 -0.14 -0.01 8.47
C ASP A 70 0.51 -1.10 7.61
N GLN A 71 -0.33 -1.89 6.94
CA GLN A 71 0.13 -3.03 6.16
C GLN A 71 0.94 -2.58 4.94
N PHE A 72 0.63 -1.42 4.35
CA PHE A 72 1.42 -0.86 3.26
C PHE A 72 2.83 -0.49 3.74
N ALA A 73 2.94 0.23 4.85
CA ALA A 73 4.24 0.58 5.44
C ALA A 73 5.03 -0.68 5.81
N ALA A 74 4.41 -1.67 6.46
CA ALA A 74 5.04 -2.93 6.81
C ALA A 74 5.57 -3.68 5.57
N GLN A 75 4.80 -3.70 4.47
CA GLN A 75 5.23 -4.29 3.21
C GLN A 75 6.40 -3.53 2.60
N VAL A 76 6.36 -2.19 2.54
CA VAL A 76 7.45 -1.39 1.98
C VAL A 76 8.74 -1.60 2.80
N MET A 77 8.66 -1.51 4.12
CA MET A 77 9.80 -1.71 5.01
C MET A 77 10.35 -3.13 4.94
N GLY A 78 9.48 -4.13 4.85
CA GLY A 78 9.87 -5.53 4.68
C GLY A 78 10.53 -5.87 3.34
N LYS A 79 10.50 -4.95 2.36
CA LYS A 79 11.14 -5.12 1.04
C LYS A 79 12.36 -4.24 0.81
N ILE A 80 12.78 -3.45 1.79
CA ILE A 80 14.06 -2.73 1.71
C ILE A 80 15.21 -3.73 1.47
N GLY A 81 16.08 -3.41 0.51
CA GLY A 81 17.15 -4.29 0.05
C GLY A 81 16.72 -5.31 -1.01
N THR A 82 15.48 -5.23 -1.53
CA THR A 82 15.01 -6.03 -2.68
C THR A 82 15.00 -5.17 -3.95
N PRO A 83 16.00 -5.29 -4.84
CA PRO A 83 16.08 -4.48 -6.05
C PRO A 83 14.82 -4.55 -6.92
N TYR A 84 14.41 -3.39 -7.41
CA TYR A 84 13.28 -3.21 -8.33
C TYR A 84 11.92 -3.71 -7.82
N ALA A 85 11.79 -4.10 -6.55
CA ALA A 85 10.53 -4.60 -6.02
C ALA A 85 9.39 -3.59 -6.21
N LYS A 86 8.22 -4.11 -6.57
CA LYS A 86 6.98 -3.34 -6.70
C LYS A 86 5.99 -3.80 -5.64
N ILE A 87 5.51 -2.88 -4.83
CA ILE A 87 4.51 -3.13 -3.79
C ILE A 87 3.22 -2.46 -4.23
N CYS A 88 2.17 -3.25 -4.44
CA CYS A 88 0.85 -2.80 -4.84
C CYS A 88 -0.10 -3.01 -3.67
N HIS A 89 -0.79 -1.96 -3.26
CA HIS A 89 -1.65 -2.01 -2.08
C HIS A 89 -2.96 -1.26 -2.31
N MET A 90 -4.07 -1.91 -1.96
CA MET A 90 -5.40 -1.29 -1.96
C MET A 90 -5.80 -0.98 -0.52
N ARG A 91 -6.13 0.27 -0.23
CA ARG A 91 -6.62 0.66 1.10
C ARG A 91 -8.07 1.09 1.03
N LEU A 92 -8.89 0.55 1.92
CA LEU A 92 -10.28 0.92 2.11
C LEU A 92 -10.40 1.92 3.26
N TYR A 93 -10.87 3.13 2.95
CA TYR A 93 -11.33 4.06 3.97
C TYR A 93 -12.83 3.89 4.17
N ALA A 94 -13.24 3.40 5.34
CA ALA A 94 -14.64 3.25 5.71
C ALA A 94 -15.01 4.25 6.82
N THR A 95 -16.12 4.95 6.64
CA THR A 95 -16.72 5.87 7.61
C THR A 95 -18.21 5.59 7.70
N GLU A 96 -18.90 6.18 8.68
CA GLU A 96 -20.37 6.11 8.77
C GLU A 96 -21.07 6.67 7.50
N GLU A 97 -20.44 7.64 6.82
CA GLU A 97 -21.00 8.29 5.62
C GLU A 97 -20.75 7.49 4.33
N GLY A 98 -19.84 6.53 4.37
CA GLY A 98 -19.51 5.70 3.22
C GLY A 98 -18.10 5.14 3.24
N ALA A 99 -17.82 4.31 2.23
CA ALA A 99 -16.54 3.65 2.06
C ALA A 99 -15.95 3.92 0.67
N HIS A 100 -14.63 4.04 0.61
CA HIS A 100 -13.93 4.34 -0.63
C HIS A 100 -12.53 3.73 -0.68
N TRP A 101 -12.19 3.13 -1.82
CA TRP A 101 -10.90 2.50 -2.08
C TRP A 101 -10.00 3.43 -2.90
N HIS A 102 -8.71 3.50 -2.54
CA HIS A 102 -7.67 4.12 -3.36
C HIS A 102 -6.43 3.21 -3.44
N SER A 103 -5.52 3.54 -4.37
CA SER A 103 -4.34 2.73 -4.67
C SER A 103 -3.08 3.36 -4.08
N LEU A 104 -2.22 2.51 -3.52
CA LEU A 104 -0.87 2.81 -3.08
C LEU A 104 0.10 1.90 -3.83
N PHE A 105 1.03 2.47 -4.58
CA PHE A 105 2.06 1.74 -5.33
C PHE A 105 3.44 2.23 -4.91
N ALA A 106 4.32 1.34 -4.44
CA ALA A 106 5.71 1.68 -4.19
C ALA A 106 6.65 0.94 -5.16
N GLU A 107 7.70 1.62 -5.59
CA GLU A 107 8.78 1.07 -6.41
C GLU A 107 10.10 1.21 -5.67
N MET A 108 10.88 0.13 -5.62
CA MET A 108 12.26 0.13 -5.15
C MET A 108 13.23 0.41 -6.31
N ASP A 109 14.37 1.02 -6.01
CA ASP A 109 15.47 1.20 -6.98
C ASP A 109 16.31 -0.08 -7.16
N GLU A 110 17.41 0.04 -7.90
CA GLU A 110 18.33 -1.06 -8.19
C GLU A 110 19.13 -1.53 -6.96
N GLN A 111 19.22 -0.71 -5.91
CA GLN A 111 19.82 -1.06 -4.62
C GLN A 111 18.77 -1.62 -3.64
N GLY A 112 17.48 -1.53 -3.98
CA GLY A 112 16.38 -1.95 -3.12
C GLY A 112 15.94 -0.89 -2.11
N TYR A 113 16.30 0.39 -2.29
CA TYR A 113 15.75 1.48 -1.51
C TYR A 113 14.43 1.98 -2.12
N LEU A 114 13.56 2.53 -1.27
CA LEU A 114 12.31 3.13 -1.71
C LEU A 114 12.61 4.32 -2.64
N LYS A 115 12.25 4.17 -3.91
CA LYS A 115 12.48 5.16 -4.96
C LYS A 115 11.32 6.14 -5.07
N LYS A 116 10.09 5.62 -5.14
CA LYS A 116 8.88 6.43 -5.26
C LYS A 116 7.64 5.71 -4.76
N ILE A 117 6.63 6.49 -4.37
CA ILE A 117 5.27 6.05 -4.08
C ILE A 117 4.32 6.76 -5.04
N ILE A 118 3.50 6.03 -5.77
CA ILE A 118 2.41 6.57 -6.58
C ILE A 118 1.10 6.29 -5.85
N ILE A 119 0.30 7.33 -5.63
CA ILE A 119 -1.02 7.22 -5.03
C ILE A 119 -2.06 7.64 -6.07
N THR A 120 -3.10 6.83 -6.27
CA THR A 120 -4.17 7.15 -7.23
C THR A 120 -5.53 7.05 -6.58
N ASP A 121 -6.42 7.96 -6.96
CA ASP A 121 -7.81 7.99 -6.51
C ASP A 121 -8.74 8.22 -7.70
N SER A 122 -9.86 7.49 -7.74
CA SER A 122 -10.89 7.62 -8.76
C SER A 122 -11.90 8.74 -8.46
N ARG A 123 -11.85 9.32 -7.25
CA ARG A 123 -12.63 10.50 -6.84
C ARG A 123 -11.67 11.63 -6.50
N VAL A 124 -11.74 12.70 -7.30
CA VAL A 124 -10.85 13.85 -7.19
C VAL A 124 -11.67 15.12 -6.95
N ARG A 125 -11.20 15.98 -6.06
CA ARG A 125 -11.69 17.35 -5.86
C ARG A 125 -10.48 18.27 -5.92
N ASP A 126 -10.54 19.35 -6.70
CA ASP A 126 -9.43 20.32 -6.81
C ASP A 126 -8.07 19.68 -7.15
N GLN A 127 -8.07 18.67 -8.02
CA GLN A 127 -6.88 17.87 -8.41
C GLN A 127 -6.24 17.03 -7.29
N VAL A 128 -6.90 16.88 -6.14
CA VAL A 128 -6.48 15.96 -5.08
C VAL A 128 -7.50 14.83 -4.88
N GLY A 129 -7.01 13.62 -4.64
CA GLY A 129 -7.86 12.47 -4.34
C GLY A 129 -8.50 12.59 -2.96
N ILE A 130 -9.78 12.27 -2.83
CA ILE A 130 -10.51 12.50 -1.57
C ILE A 130 -9.92 11.66 -0.43
N THR A 131 -9.70 10.36 -0.62
CA THR A 131 -9.10 9.53 0.43
C THR A 131 -7.58 9.49 0.32
N ALA A 132 -7.04 9.59 -0.89
CA ALA A 132 -5.59 9.67 -1.08
C ALA A 132 -4.97 10.86 -0.35
N HIS A 133 -5.60 12.04 -0.42
CA HIS A 133 -5.12 13.22 0.30
C HIS A 133 -5.17 13.03 1.82
N ARG A 134 -6.27 12.46 2.32
CA ARG A 134 -6.42 12.14 3.74
C ARG A 134 -5.35 11.14 4.23
N ASP A 135 -5.08 10.10 3.45
CA ASP A 135 -4.04 9.10 3.76
C ASP A 135 -2.68 9.79 3.84
N ILE A 136 -2.33 10.58 2.83
CA ILE A 136 -1.08 11.35 2.81
C ILE A 136 -0.95 12.21 4.07
N GLU A 137 -1.98 12.97 4.45
CA GLU A 137 -1.93 13.89 5.59
C GLU A 137 -1.84 13.22 6.96
N ASN A 138 -2.50 12.06 7.13
CA ASN A 138 -2.70 11.46 8.45
C ASN A 138 -1.85 10.23 8.71
N ASN A 139 -1.31 9.60 7.66
CA ASN A 139 -0.50 8.40 7.77
C ASN A 139 0.96 8.77 8.11
N PRO A 140 1.50 8.33 9.28
CA PRO A 140 2.86 8.68 9.68
C PRO A 140 3.94 8.23 8.69
N PHE A 141 3.80 7.04 8.11
CA PHE A 141 4.77 6.50 7.15
C PHE A 141 4.77 7.31 5.85
N LEU A 142 3.60 7.70 5.35
CA LEU A 142 3.49 8.56 4.16
C LEU A 142 4.03 9.97 4.43
N GLN A 143 3.80 10.52 5.62
CA GLN A 143 4.36 11.81 6.05
C GLN A 143 5.89 11.80 6.07
N GLU A 144 6.52 10.70 6.48
CA GLU A 144 7.98 10.53 6.43
C GLU A 144 8.52 10.40 5.00
N CYS A 145 7.67 10.05 4.03
CA CYS A 145 8.05 9.81 2.63
C CYS A 145 7.49 10.87 1.66
N LEU A 146 7.09 12.05 2.12
CA LEU A 146 6.41 13.07 1.32
C LEU A 146 7.16 13.45 0.03
N ASP A 147 8.49 13.52 0.09
CA ASP A 147 9.35 13.84 -1.05
C ASP A 147 9.35 12.77 -2.16
N LYS A 148 8.87 11.56 -1.84
CA LYS A 148 8.79 10.42 -2.75
C LYS A 148 7.39 10.15 -3.26
N ILE A 149 6.38 10.88 -2.78
CA ILE A 149 4.97 10.67 -3.15
C ILE A 149 4.62 11.46 -4.40
N GLU A 150 4.08 10.76 -5.38
CA GLU A 150 3.46 11.31 -6.59
C GLU A 150 1.97 10.95 -6.58
N PHE A 151 1.10 11.97 -6.49
CA PHE A 151 -0.33 11.77 -6.70
C PHE A 151 -0.66 11.84 -8.19
N ILE A 152 -1.28 10.80 -8.72
CA ILE A 152 -1.79 10.77 -10.10
C ILE A 152 -3.31 10.58 -10.05
N PRO A 153 -4.10 11.52 -10.58
CA PRO A 153 -5.55 11.33 -10.65
C PRO A 153 -5.86 10.12 -11.54
N GLY A 154 -6.59 9.14 -10.98
CA GLY A 154 -7.05 8.00 -11.74
C GLY A 154 -8.18 8.40 -12.70
N ALA A 155 -8.54 7.48 -13.60
CA ALA A 155 -9.77 7.64 -14.37
C ALA A 155 -10.96 7.85 -13.41
N SER A 156 -11.78 8.87 -13.69
CA SER A 156 -12.89 9.22 -12.83
C SER A 156 -13.98 8.17 -12.90
N GLN A 157 -14.38 7.66 -11.74
CA GLN A 157 -15.52 6.75 -11.66
C GLN A 157 -16.86 7.49 -11.89
N PRO A 158 -17.92 6.81 -12.37
CA PRO A 158 -19.23 7.43 -12.51
C PRO A 158 -19.79 7.94 -11.18
N ILE A 159 -20.52 9.06 -11.25
CA ILE A 159 -21.17 9.68 -10.09
C ILE A 159 -22.25 8.74 -9.53
N GLY A 160 -22.27 8.54 -8.21
CA GLY A 160 -23.26 7.72 -7.52
C GLY A 160 -23.04 6.20 -7.63
N ILE A 161 -21.98 5.75 -8.31
CA ILE A 161 -21.64 4.33 -8.41
C ILE A 161 -20.46 4.03 -7.47
N HIS A 162 -20.59 3.02 -6.62
CA HIS A 162 -19.60 2.70 -5.59
C HIS A 162 -18.60 1.63 -6.04
N ILE A 163 -17.93 1.85 -7.18
CA ILE A 163 -16.99 0.89 -7.80
C ILE A 163 -15.52 1.33 -7.78
N CYS A 164 -15.14 2.20 -6.84
CA CYS A 164 -13.76 2.69 -6.70
C CYS A 164 -12.72 1.56 -6.60
N TRP A 165 -13.10 0.41 -6.03
CA TRP A 165 -12.24 -0.78 -5.95
C TRP A 165 -11.84 -1.33 -7.33
N ILE A 166 -12.70 -1.23 -8.35
CA ILE A 166 -12.40 -1.68 -9.72
C ILE A 166 -11.33 -0.77 -10.34
N TYR A 167 -11.47 0.54 -10.18
CA TYR A 167 -10.51 1.53 -10.65
C TYR A 167 -9.17 1.37 -9.94
N CYS A 168 -9.21 1.17 -8.62
CA CYS A 168 -8.04 0.94 -7.81
C CYS A 168 -7.28 -0.33 -8.26
N LEU A 169 -7.99 -1.45 -8.46
CA LEU A 169 -7.40 -2.69 -8.94
C LEU A 169 -6.77 -2.55 -10.35
N ALA A 170 -7.45 -1.86 -11.26
CA ALA A 170 -6.94 -1.61 -12.61
C ALA A 170 -5.65 -0.79 -12.58
N ASN A 171 -5.63 0.29 -11.80
CA ASN A 171 -4.47 1.17 -11.67
C ASN A 171 -3.26 0.41 -11.13
N LEU A 172 -3.43 -0.35 -10.05
CA LEU A 172 -2.33 -1.13 -9.48
C LEU A 172 -1.81 -2.18 -10.45
N ALA A 173 -2.71 -2.92 -11.12
CA ALA A 173 -2.27 -3.92 -12.09
C ALA A 173 -1.52 -3.30 -13.27
N SER A 174 -1.96 -2.13 -13.75
CA SER A 174 -1.31 -1.41 -14.83
C SER A 174 0.03 -0.80 -14.41
N LEU A 175 0.11 -0.23 -13.21
CA LEU A 175 1.36 0.30 -12.64
C LEU A 175 2.40 -0.81 -12.46
N ALA A 176 1.99 -1.97 -11.95
CA ALA A 176 2.89 -3.10 -11.77
C ALA A 176 3.44 -3.61 -13.12
N ALA A 177 2.58 -3.71 -14.14
CA ALA A 177 2.96 -4.23 -15.45
C ALA A 177 3.73 -3.21 -16.32
N THR A 178 3.31 -1.94 -16.30
CA THR A 178 3.73 -0.93 -17.30
C THR A 178 4.36 0.33 -16.71
N GLY A 179 4.26 0.53 -15.39
CA GLY A 179 4.68 1.76 -14.73
C GLY A 179 3.75 2.96 -14.99
N LYS A 180 2.56 2.72 -15.54
CA LYS A 180 1.56 3.76 -15.85
C LYS A 180 0.21 3.46 -15.20
N VAL A 181 -0.56 4.51 -14.92
CA VAL A 181 -1.95 4.40 -14.47
C VAL A 181 -2.82 3.86 -15.61
N TYR A 182 -3.85 3.10 -15.27
CA TYR A 182 -4.70 2.46 -16.26
C TYR A 182 -5.61 3.48 -16.96
N GLU A 183 -5.68 3.40 -18.29
CA GLU A 183 -6.61 4.17 -19.10
C GLU A 183 -7.74 3.24 -19.58
N PRO A 184 -8.99 3.40 -19.07
CA PRO A 184 -10.12 2.59 -19.49
C PRO A 184 -10.38 2.71 -21.00
N LYS A 185 -10.62 1.57 -21.67
CA LYS A 185 -10.92 1.55 -23.12
C LYS A 185 -12.41 1.56 -23.38
N THR A 186 -13.22 1.29 -22.36
CA THR A 186 -14.67 1.24 -22.43
C THR A 186 -15.31 2.14 -21.37
N GLN A 187 -16.61 2.39 -21.52
CA GLN A 187 -17.39 3.12 -20.51
C GLN A 187 -17.67 2.27 -19.25
N SER A 188 -17.60 0.94 -19.36
CA SER A 188 -17.83 0.00 -18.26
C SER A 188 -16.53 -0.71 -17.91
N LEU A 189 -15.72 -0.06 -17.09
CA LEU A 189 -14.44 -0.64 -16.63
C LEU A 189 -14.65 -2.02 -15.98
N GLY A 190 -15.75 -2.21 -15.25
CA GLY A 190 -16.07 -3.51 -14.64
C GLY A 190 -16.24 -4.64 -15.67
N GLU A 191 -16.98 -4.42 -16.75
CA GLU A 191 -17.15 -5.42 -17.82
C GLU A 191 -15.84 -5.66 -18.59
N GLU A 192 -15.07 -4.59 -18.82
CA GLU A 192 -13.76 -4.66 -19.46
C GLU A 192 -12.80 -5.55 -18.67
N LEU A 193 -12.61 -5.29 -17.38
CA LEU A 193 -11.73 -6.13 -16.55
C LEU A 193 -12.26 -7.55 -16.40
N ALA A 194 -13.58 -7.73 -16.25
CA ALA A 194 -14.19 -9.05 -16.14
C ALA A 194 -13.96 -9.90 -17.40
N THR A 195 -14.04 -9.28 -18.58
CA THR A 195 -13.75 -9.92 -19.87
C THR A 195 -12.28 -10.32 -19.95
N ILE A 196 -11.36 -9.41 -19.62
CA ILE A 196 -9.91 -9.68 -19.61
C ILE A 196 -9.58 -10.87 -18.69
N ILE A 197 -10.10 -10.89 -17.48
CA ILE A 197 -9.88 -12.00 -16.52
C ILE A 197 -10.47 -13.31 -17.06
N THR A 198 -11.67 -13.26 -17.63
CA THR A 198 -12.33 -14.45 -18.19
C THR A 198 -11.54 -15.01 -19.37
N GLU A 199 -11.04 -14.16 -20.27
CA GLU A 199 -10.25 -14.60 -21.43
C GLU A 199 -8.87 -15.13 -21.04
N ALA A 200 -8.20 -14.47 -20.10
CA ALA A 200 -6.88 -14.89 -19.62
C ALA A 200 -6.91 -16.23 -18.84
N THR A 201 -8.05 -16.57 -18.24
CA THR A 201 -8.22 -17.82 -17.47
C THR A 201 -8.82 -18.96 -18.29
N LYS A 202 -9.25 -18.73 -19.54
CA LYS A 202 -9.70 -19.82 -20.42
C LYS A 202 -8.56 -20.80 -20.65
N PRO A 203 -8.80 -22.12 -20.56
CA PRO A 203 -7.82 -23.12 -20.95
C PRO A 203 -7.38 -22.83 -22.38
N LYS A 204 -6.08 -22.61 -22.62
CA LYS A 204 -5.56 -22.52 -23.98
C LYS A 204 -5.89 -23.84 -24.67
N ALA A 205 -6.65 -23.76 -25.78
CA ALA A 205 -6.90 -24.93 -26.59
C ALA A 205 -5.55 -25.58 -26.92
N PRO A 206 -5.44 -26.92 -26.87
CA PRO A 206 -4.22 -27.60 -27.28
C PRO A 206 -3.85 -27.12 -28.69
N PRO A 207 -2.55 -26.90 -28.97
CA PRO A 207 -2.13 -26.49 -30.30
C PRO A 207 -2.72 -27.46 -31.31
N PRO A 208 -3.24 -26.97 -32.45
CA PRO A 208 -3.80 -27.85 -33.47
C PRO A 208 -2.74 -28.90 -33.81
N PRO A 209 -3.13 -30.19 -33.91
CA PRO A 209 -2.18 -31.24 -34.25
C PRO A 209 -1.48 -30.81 -35.55
N LYS A 210 -0.15 -30.72 -35.50
CA LYS A 210 0.65 -30.52 -36.71
C LYS A 210 0.28 -31.68 -37.63
N LEU A 211 -0.49 -31.41 -38.68
CA LEU A 211 -0.68 -32.32 -39.79
C LEU A 211 0.72 -32.56 -40.36
N GLU A 212 1.36 -33.64 -39.94
CA GLU A 212 2.50 -34.20 -40.66
C GLU A 212 1.99 -34.46 -42.07
N LEU A 213 2.44 -33.63 -43.01
CA LEU A 213 2.26 -33.86 -44.43
C LEU A 213 2.97 -35.18 -44.73
N ALA A 214 2.22 -36.28 -44.76
CA ALA A 214 2.73 -37.57 -45.16
C ALA A 214 3.25 -37.44 -46.60
N LEU A 215 4.57 -37.32 -46.72
CA LEU A 215 5.29 -37.48 -47.97
C LEU A 215 5.00 -38.89 -48.47
N ILE A 216 4.13 -38.99 -49.49
CA ILE A 216 3.94 -40.20 -50.26
C ILE A 216 5.21 -40.41 -51.10
N THR A 217 6.18 -41.11 -50.51
CA THR A 217 7.29 -41.71 -51.25
C THR A 217 6.74 -42.92 -51.98
N LYS A 218 6.57 -42.82 -53.30
CA LYS A 218 6.29 -43.97 -54.17
C LYS A 218 7.57 -44.84 -54.25
N GLU A 219 7.57 -45.98 -53.56
CA GLU A 219 8.57 -47.03 -53.74
C GLU A 219 8.38 -47.74 -55.09
N VAL A 220 9.43 -47.70 -55.90
CA VAL A 220 9.61 -48.55 -57.08
C VAL A 220 10.22 -49.87 -56.61
N LYS A 221 9.51 -50.95 -56.95
CA LYS A 221 9.82 -52.34 -56.67
C LYS A 221 11.07 -52.79 -57.47
N GLN A 222 12.10 -53.29 -56.81
CA GLN A 222 13.11 -54.13 -57.45
C GLN A 222 13.56 -55.27 -56.51
N GLU A 223 13.35 -56.49 -57.01
CA GLU A 223 13.77 -57.77 -56.44
C GLU A 223 15.29 -57.91 -56.45
N ALA A 224 15.87 -58.53 -55.40
CA ALA A 224 16.96 -59.49 -55.55
C ALA A 224 17.22 -60.26 -54.25
N HIS A 225 17.57 -61.54 -54.44
CA HIS A 225 17.84 -62.57 -53.46
C HIS A 225 19.13 -62.39 -52.63
N SER A 226 19.10 -62.91 -51.40
CA SER A 226 20.20 -63.35 -50.53
C SER A 226 21.24 -64.25 -51.27
N PRO A 227 22.51 -64.48 -50.81
CA PRO A 227 22.88 -64.87 -49.42
C PRO A 227 24.28 -64.48 -48.85
N THR A 228 24.32 -64.25 -47.53
CA THR A 228 25.28 -64.67 -46.46
C THR A 228 26.84 -64.50 -46.62
N PRO A 229 27.68 -64.72 -45.56
CA PRO A 229 28.62 -63.74 -44.95
C PRO A 229 30.12 -64.13 -45.16
N PRO A 230 31.18 -63.46 -44.61
CA PRO A 230 31.60 -63.57 -43.18
C PRO A 230 32.46 -62.40 -42.59
N LYS A 231 32.76 -62.49 -41.28
CA LYS A 231 34.01 -62.17 -40.50
C LYS A 231 34.98 -61.08 -41.02
N THR A 232 35.68 -60.24 -40.25
CA THR A 232 36.00 -60.06 -38.81
C THR A 232 36.99 -58.87 -38.74
N GLU A 233 37.07 -58.21 -37.56
CA GLU A 233 38.23 -57.46 -36.99
C GLU A 233 38.51 -55.98 -37.31
N GLN A 234 38.81 -55.29 -36.19
CA GLN A 234 39.67 -54.10 -36.00
C GLN A 234 39.15 -52.75 -36.55
N SER A 235 39.40 -51.59 -35.95
CA SER A 235 39.96 -51.09 -34.68
C SER A 235 39.71 -49.57 -34.71
N GLU A 236 39.64 -48.93 -33.54
CA GLU A 236 39.91 -47.50 -33.30
C GLU A 236 39.11 -46.42 -34.06
N ALA A 237 38.30 -45.66 -33.31
CA ALA A 237 38.63 -44.29 -32.90
C ALA A 237 37.38 -43.56 -32.34
N SER A 238 37.50 -43.08 -31.11
CA SER A 238 36.71 -41.98 -30.53
C SER A 238 37.07 -40.64 -31.23
N PRO A 239 36.42 -39.47 -30.99
CA PRO A 239 35.50 -39.11 -29.90
C PRO A 239 34.30 -38.22 -30.29
N SER A 240 33.36 -38.02 -29.35
CA SER A 240 32.93 -36.69 -28.85
C SER A 240 31.58 -36.81 -28.14
N GLN A 241 31.64 -36.96 -26.82
CA GLN A 241 30.50 -36.91 -25.92
C GLN A 241 30.64 -35.63 -25.09
N VAL A 242 29.77 -34.64 -25.36
CA VAL A 242 29.69 -33.40 -24.59
C VAL A 242 28.75 -33.59 -23.40
N GLN A 243 29.22 -33.09 -22.26
CA GLN A 243 28.79 -33.36 -20.90
C GLN A 243 27.43 -32.74 -20.51
N PRO A 244 26.73 -33.30 -19.50
CA PRO A 244 25.63 -32.64 -18.81
C PRO A 244 26.13 -31.66 -17.73
N PHE A 245 25.48 -30.50 -17.65
CA PHE A 245 25.77 -29.40 -16.72
C PHE A 245 25.55 -29.78 -15.25
N THR A 246 26.55 -29.50 -14.41
CA THR A 246 26.55 -29.69 -12.96
C THR A 246 25.95 -28.48 -12.24
N LEU A 247 25.05 -28.77 -11.29
CA LEU A 247 24.40 -27.84 -10.38
C LEU A 247 25.36 -27.31 -9.31
N PHE A 248 25.21 -26.04 -8.96
CA PHE A 248 26.02 -25.27 -8.01
C PHE A 248 26.16 -25.93 -6.63
N THR A 249 27.37 -25.87 -6.08
CA THR A 249 27.70 -26.15 -4.67
C THR A 249 27.70 -24.87 -3.80
N PRO A 250 27.39 -25.00 -2.50
CA PRO A 250 27.23 -23.89 -1.57
C PRO A 250 28.58 -23.32 -1.11
N ARG A 251 28.63 -22.01 -0.84
CA ARG A 251 29.73 -21.37 -0.09
C ARG A 251 29.24 -20.87 1.26
N THR A 252 29.86 -21.42 2.30
CA THR A 252 29.97 -20.82 3.64
C THR A 252 31.34 -21.26 4.22
N PRO A 253 31.80 -20.70 5.36
CA PRO A 253 32.69 -19.54 5.48
C PRO A 253 34.09 -19.91 6.04
N LEU A 254 35.03 -18.96 6.05
CA LEU A 254 36.24 -18.96 6.90
C LEU A 254 36.58 -17.49 7.22
N ILE A 255 36.57 -16.98 8.46
CA ILE A 255 37.23 -17.31 9.75
C ILE A 255 38.56 -16.55 9.95
N THR A 256 38.55 -15.71 11.02
CA THR A 256 39.59 -15.16 11.92
C THR A 256 40.78 -14.33 11.39
N GLU A 257 41.06 -13.21 12.08
CA GLU A 257 42.12 -13.20 13.10
C GLU A 257 41.96 -12.06 14.14
N ASP A 258 42.15 -12.44 15.39
CA ASP A 258 42.38 -11.60 16.57
C ASP A 258 43.73 -10.88 16.48
N ARG A 259 43.81 -9.65 17.00
CA ARG A 259 45.08 -9.12 17.52
C ARG A 259 44.86 -8.17 18.69
N GLU A 260 45.30 -8.63 19.87
CA GLU A 260 45.49 -7.85 21.08
C GLU A 260 46.56 -6.75 20.92
N LYS A 261 46.33 -5.65 21.65
CA LYS A 261 47.25 -4.73 22.34
C LYS A 261 48.56 -4.32 21.65
N GLU A 262 48.72 -3.00 21.47
CA GLU A 262 49.74 -2.22 22.19
C GLU A 262 49.55 -0.71 21.97
N THR A 263 49.60 0.03 23.06
CA THR A 263 49.69 1.49 23.11
C THR A 263 51.10 1.93 22.73
N PRO A 264 51.25 3.05 22.00
CA PRO A 264 52.30 3.98 22.40
C PRO A 264 51.80 5.43 22.47
N GLU A 265 52.18 6.09 23.56
CA GLU A 265 52.31 7.54 23.64
C GLU A 265 53.11 8.07 22.46
N ILE A 266 52.69 9.19 21.84
CA ILE A 266 53.57 10.25 21.32
C ILE A 266 52.73 11.50 21.01
N LYS A 267 53.02 12.54 21.81
CA LYS A 267 53.20 13.97 21.51
C LYS A 267 52.18 14.71 20.64
N GLU A 268 51.54 15.67 21.32
CA GLU A 268 51.12 16.99 20.87
C GLU A 268 51.54 17.36 19.44
N ARG A 269 50.55 17.42 18.56
CA ARG A 269 50.54 18.42 17.49
C ARG A 269 49.16 19.01 17.37
N VAL A 270 49.08 20.25 17.82
CA VAL A 270 48.03 21.23 17.60
C VAL A 270 47.60 21.22 16.14
N ILE A 271 46.38 20.71 15.89
CA ILE A 271 45.58 21.07 14.72
C ILE A 271 44.18 21.34 15.23
N SER A 272 43.78 22.58 15.02
CA SER A 272 42.59 23.24 15.53
C SER A 272 41.31 22.51 15.14
N THR A 273 40.55 22.09 16.15
CA THR A 273 39.10 21.88 16.08
C THR A 273 38.41 23.24 15.95
N PRO A 274 37.50 23.46 14.99
CA PRO A 274 36.43 24.41 15.17
C PRO A 274 35.24 23.71 15.80
N ASN A 275 34.89 24.24 16.97
CA ASN A 275 33.77 23.92 17.84
C ASN A 275 32.44 23.60 17.13
N PHE A 276 31.83 22.53 17.61
CA PHE A 276 30.38 22.46 17.85
C PHE A 276 29.94 23.69 18.66
N TYR A 277 29.08 24.53 18.08
CA TYR A 277 27.90 25.16 18.70
C TYR A 277 27.30 26.13 17.68
N ASN A 278 26.33 25.65 16.91
CA ASN A 278 25.22 26.44 16.41
C ASN A 278 24.03 25.49 16.35
N SER A 279 23.33 25.41 17.48
CA SER A 279 21.99 24.84 17.56
C SER A 279 21.07 25.84 16.84
N GLU A 280 20.83 25.62 15.55
CA GLU A 280 19.65 26.21 14.93
C GLU A 280 18.44 25.53 15.57
N LYS A 281 17.83 26.29 16.46
CA LYS A 281 16.58 25.99 17.16
C LYS A 281 15.56 25.51 16.11
N PRO A 282 15.08 24.25 16.16
CA PRO A 282 13.97 23.86 15.30
C PRO A 282 12.80 24.74 15.71
N THR A 283 12.37 25.61 14.78
CA THR A 283 11.16 26.39 14.97
C THR A 283 10.01 25.41 14.87
N ALA A 284 9.68 24.79 16.00
CA ALA A 284 8.48 24.00 16.15
C ALA A 284 7.30 24.95 15.91
N SER A 285 6.82 24.98 14.68
CA SER A 285 5.48 25.44 14.38
C SER A 285 4.51 24.45 15.01
N GLN A 286 4.34 24.55 16.34
CA GLN A 286 3.26 23.90 17.04
C GLN A 286 1.96 24.47 16.47
N SER A 287 1.31 23.63 15.68
CA SER A 287 -0.01 23.91 15.11
C SER A 287 -1.00 24.11 16.25
N THR A 288 -1.30 25.37 16.58
CA THR A 288 -2.31 25.77 17.57
C THR A 288 -3.75 25.50 17.10
N SER A 289 -3.94 24.83 15.96
CA SER A 289 -5.28 24.52 15.42
C SER A 289 -5.94 23.33 16.13
N SER A 290 -5.17 22.37 16.66
CA SER A 290 -5.73 21.17 17.31
C SER A 290 -6.45 21.46 18.63
N LEU A 291 -5.88 22.35 19.46
CA LEU A 291 -6.45 22.73 20.76
C LEU A 291 -7.79 23.48 20.65
N LYS A 292 -8.01 24.23 19.56
CA LYS A 292 -9.28 24.94 19.31
C LYS A 292 -10.42 23.98 18.98
N TRP A 293 -10.14 22.96 18.17
CA TRP A 293 -11.12 21.93 17.82
C TRP A 293 -11.47 21.04 19.02
N LEU A 294 -10.46 20.62 19.79
CA LEU A 294 -10.67 19.84 21.02
C LEU A 294 -11.43 20.63 22.09
N GLY A 295 -11.08 21.90 22.33
CA GLY A 295 -11.79 22.75 23.29
C GLY A 295 -13.23 23.08 22.89
N GLY A 296 -13.48 23.33 21.59
CA GLY A 296 -14.82 23.54 21.05
C GLY A 296 -15.70 22.29 21.14
N GLY A 297 -15.14 21.12 20.82
CA GLY A 297 -15.84 19.84 20.93
C GLY A 297 -16.25 19.50 22.36
N ALA A 298 -15.35 19.65 23.34
CA ALA A 298 -15.65 19.40 24.75
C ALA A 298 -16.76 20.33 25.30
N LEU A 299 -16.77 21.59 24.88
CA LEU A 299 -17.79 22.57 25.28
C LEU A 299 -19.17 22.24 24.70
N LEU A 300 -19.23 21.83 23.42
CA LEU A 300 -20.47 21.42 22.77
C LEU A 300 -21.04 20.13 23.37
N LEU A 301 -20.19 19.14 23.64
CA LEU A 301 -20.61 17.90 24.32
C LEU A 301 -21.12 18.17 25.74
N GLY A 302 -20.43 19.03 26.50
CA GLY A 302 -20.88 19.45 27.84
C GLY A 302 -22.24 20.17 27.81
N ALA A 303 -22.43 21.11 26.86
CA ALA A 303 -23.70 21.82 26.69
C ALA A 303 -24.84 20.87 26.26
N GLY A 304 -24.56 19.93 25.36
CA GLY A 304 -25.52 18.91 24.93
C GLY A 304 -25.98 18.01 26.07
N ALA A 305 -25.04 17.57 26.93
CA ALA A 305 -25.36 16.76 28.11
C ALA A 305 -26.27 17.51 29.10
N LEU A 306 -26.09 18.82 29.27
CA LEU A 306 -26.94 19.65 30.13
C LEU A 306 -28.37 19.81 29.58
N VAL A 307 -28.53 19.94 28.26
CA VAL A 307 -29.85 20.00 27.61
C VAL A 307 -30.61 18.68 27.78
N VAL A 308 -29.94 17.55 27.54
CA VAL A 308 -30.53 16.21 27.70
C VAL A 308 -30.92 15.96 29.16
N ALA A 309 -30.06 16.33 30.11
CA ALA A 309 -30.36 16.16 31.53
C ALA A 309 -31.50 17.09 32.01
N GLY A 310 -31.58 18.31 31.46
CA GLY A 310 -32.70 19.24 31.71
C GLY A 310 -34.05 18.70 31.20
N LEU A 311 -34.05 17.98 30.07
CA LEU A 311 -35.24 17.30 29.55
C LEU A 311 -35.59 16.04 30.36
N ALA A 312 -34.59 15.33 30.91
CA ALA A 312 -34.78 14.13 31.72
C ALA A 312 -35.31 14.40 33.14
N LEU A 313 -35.25 15.66 33.60
CA LEU A 313 -35.79 16.14 34.88
C LEU A 313 -37.33 16.20 34.93
N THR A 314 -38.04 15.79 33.89
CA THR A 314 -39.51 15.65 33.95
C THR A 314 -39.91 14.65 35.04
N PRO A 315 -40.87 14.99 35.93
CA PRO A 315 -41.07 14.33 37.23
C PRO A 315 -41.72 12.94 37.19
N LEU A 316 -41.68 12.24 36.07
CA LEU A 316 -42.49 11.03 35.85
C LEU A 316 -41.86 9.73 36.36
N LEU A 317 -40.56 9.69 36.74
CA LEU A 317 -39.90 8.45 37.16
C LEU A 317 -38.92 8.65 38.33
N PRO A 318 -39.08 7.97 39.48
CA PRO A 318 -38.16 8.09 40.63
C PRO A 318 -36.74 7.56 40.36
N ILE A 319 -36.54 6.82 39.26
CA ILE A 319 -35.24 6.29 38.83
C ILE A 319 -34.46 7.34 38.00
N SER A 320 -35.13 8.34 37.41
CA SER A 320 -34.47 9.34 36.55
C SER A 320 -33.67 10.38 37.32
N PHE A 321 -33.95 10.58 38.61
CA PHE A 321 -33.29 11.59 39.44
C PHE A 321 -31.78 11.35 39.63
N PRO A 322 -31.31 10.18 40.13
CA PRO A 322 -29.87 9.94 40.30
C PRO A 322 -29.11 9.94 38.98
N LEU A 323 -29.70 9.42 37.90
CA LEU A 323 -29.10 9.42 36.57
C LEU A 323 -28.99 10.84 36.00
N SER A 324 -30.02 11.66 36.15
CA SER A 324 -30.00 13.07 35.72
C SER A 324 -28.95 13.87 36.49
N MET A 325 -28.81 13.64 37.80
CA MET A 325 -27.78 14.30 38.60
C MET A 325 -26.35 13.90 38.18
N ALA A 326 -26.13 12.63 37.81
CA ALA A 326 -24.85 12.16 37.28
C ALA A 326 -24.53 12.76 35.89
N LEU A 327 -25.53 12.92 35.03
CA LEU A 327 -25.37 13.55 33.72
C LEU A 327 -25.12 15.06 33.83
N ILE A 328 -25.78 15.74 34.77
CA ILE A 328 -25.54 17.16 35.05
C ILE A 328 -24.11 17.37 35.57
N SER A 329 -23.65 16.54 36.50
CA SER A 329 -22.29 16.67 37.04
C SER A 329 -21.24 16.42 35.97
N ALA A 330 -21.41 15.39 35.13
CA ALA A 330 -20.53 15.12 34.00
C ALA A 330 -20.55 16.27 32.97
N GLY A 331 -21.73 16.81 32.64
CA GLY A 331 -21.88 17.95 31.74
C GLY A 331 -21.18 19.21 32.24
N ILE A 332 -21.29 19.53 33.55
CA ILE A 332 -20.59 20.66 34.18
C ILE A 332 -19.07 20.48 34.10
N VAL A 333 -18.55 19.29 34.43
CA VAL A 333 -17.11 19.01 34.39
C VAL A 333 -16.56 19.18 32.98
N LEU A 334 -17.24 18.63 31.97
CA LEU A 334 -16.85 18.75 30.56
C LEU A 334 -16.91 20.20 30.05
N ALA A 335 -17.96 20.95 30.41
CA ALA A 335 -18.08 22.35 30.06
C ALA A 335 -16.97 23.21 30.68
N LEU A 336 -16.67 22.99 31.97
CA LEU A 336 -15.57 23.68 32.65
C LEU A 336 -14.21 23.33 32.04
N ALA A 337 -13.96 22.06 31.71
CA ALA A 337 -12.74 21.63 31.05
C ALA A 337 -12.57 22.31 29.67
N GLY A 338 -13.65 22.39 28.88
CA GLY A 338 -13.66 23.11 27.60
C GLY A 338 -13.34 24.60 27.77
N VAL A 339 -13.95 25.28 28.75
CA VAL A 339 -13.66 26.69 29.05
C VAL A 339 -12.20 26.89 29.47
N VAL A 340 -11.65 26.03 30.33
CA VAL A 340 -10.24 26.11 30.76
C VAL A 340 -9.30 25.94 29.57
N MET A 341 -9.56 24.99 28.67
CA MET A 341 -8.75 24.80 27.46
C MET A 341 -8.82 26.02 26.51
N LEU A 342 -9.99 26.63 26.35
CA LEU A 342 -10.16 27.85 25.54
C LEU A 342 -9.43 29.06 26.16
N ILE A 343 -9.44 29.19 27.48
CA ILE A 343 -8.69 30.24 28.19
C ILE A 343 -7.18 29.99 28.08
N ALA A 344 -6.73 28.74 28.21
CA ALA A 344 -5.33 28.38 28.05
C ALA A 344 -4.80 28.71 26.64
N ASP A 345 -5.58 28.45 25.58
CA ASP A 345 -5.23 28.85 24.21
C ASP A 345 -5.08 30.38 24.08
N LYS A 346 -5.97 31.16 24.72
CA LYS A 346 -5.88 32.64 24.71
C LYS A 346 -4.66 33.16 25.47
N ILE A 347 -4.32 32.56 26.61
CA ILE A 347 -3.15 32.92 27.41
C ILE A 347 -1.87 32.58 26.63
N CYS A 348 -1.77 31.38 26.07
CA CYS A 348 -0.63 30.97 25.23
C CYS A 348 -0.45 31.91 24.01
N GLN A 349 -1.54 32.27 23.33
CA GLN A 349 -1.48 33.23 22.22
C GLN A 349 -1.03 34.63 22.66
N SER A 350 -1.39 35.08 23.87
CA SER A 350 -0.97 36.37 24.39
C SER A 350 0.53 36.40 24.73
N HIS A 351 1.06 35.30 25.29
CA HIS A 351 2.50 35.16 25.57
C HIS A 351 3.32 35.10 24.28
N MET A 352 2.87 34.35 23.26
CA MET A 352 3.56 34.29 21.97
C MET A 352 3.56 35.64 21.23
N LYS A 353 2.52 36.48 21.42
CA LYS A 353 2.50 37.85 20.86
C LYS A 353 3.47 38.79 21.58
N LEU A 354 3.62 38.64 22.90
CA LEU A 354 4.56 39.44 23.68
C LEU A 354 6.01 39.10 23.32
N ASP A 355 6.34 37.81 23.17
CA ASP A 355 7.69 37.39 22.79
C ASP A 355 8.07 37.90 21.39
N LYS A 356 7.16 37.84 20.41
CA LYS A 356 7.39 38.42 19.07
C LYS A 356 7.57 39.94 19.08
N ALA A 357 6.83 40.66 19.93
CA ALA A 357 6.98 42.10 20.05
C ALA A 357 8.33 42.49 20.69
N THR A 358 8.79 41.68 21.66
CA THR A 358 10.08 41.89 22.35
C THR A 358 11.26 41.55 21.44
N GLU A 359 11.14 40.49 20.64
CA GLU A 359 12.13 40.09 19.64
C GLU A 359 12.24 41.13 18.50
N SER A 360 11.12 41.75 18.11
CA SER A 360 11.10 42.84 17.12
C SER A 360 11.70 44.16 17.64
N ALA A 361 11.67 44.39 18.96
CA ALA A 361 12.23 45.58 19.60
C ALA A 361 13.76 45.48 19.87
N LEU A 362 14.33 44.27 19.83
CA LEU A 362 15.78 44.02 20.00
C LEU A 362 16.56 44.03 18.67
N ILE A 363 15.86 44.19 17.53
CA ILE A 363 16.46 44.21 16.17
C ILE A 363 16.65 45.65 15.65
N PHE A 364 16.30 46.67 16.44
CA PHE A 364 16.63 48.09 16.20
C PHE A 364 17.51 48.62 17.34
#